data_AF-A0A452Z162-F1
#
_entry.id   AF-A0A452Z162-F1
#
_cell.length_a   1.000
_cell.length_b   1.000
_cell.length_c   1.000
_cell.angle_alpha   90.00
_cell.angle_beta   90.00
_cell.angle_gamma   90.00
#
_symmetry.space_group_name_H-M   'P 1'
#
loop_
_entity.id
_entity.type
_entity.pdbx_description
1 polymer ?
#
loop_
_entity_poly.entity_id
_entity_poly.type
_entity_poly.pdbx_seq_one_letter_code
_entity_poly.pdbx_strand_id
1 'polypeptide(L)'
;MFLSNQTTKNQGKYLSQDPSDPSRYLDGTRAYVQGSMWDGFADGKGDFTDGPYEIQHPESFFKNSFYKYGFNPEVGSVGVPVAATIRATMPPEGWSIPIFKKGIDGYIEEVPNPIWDYHKYIPYSKPGKVHDQIELYGHPKDLDDFCEKAQLINYVQYRALLEGWTSFMWTKFTGVLIWKTQNPWTGLRGQFYDHLQDQTAGFYGCRCAAEPIHVQLNLASYNIEVLSAT
;
A
#
# COMPACT_ATOMS: atom_id res chain seq x y z
N MET A 1 37.92 6.25 55.44
CA MET A 1 38.27 7.18 54.34
C MET A 1 38.70 6.30 53.17
N PHE A 2 37.75 5.81 52.37
CA PHE A 2 38.02 4.78 51.38
C PHE A 2 38.35 5.43 50.03
N LEU A 3 39.62 5.33 49.64
CA LEU A 3 40.11 5.57 48.28
C LEU A 3 39.51 4.50 47.37
N SER A 4 38.68 4.90 46.40
CA SER A 4 38.25 3.99 45.34
C SER A 4 39.31 3.94 44.24
N ASN A 5 40.03 2.82 44.15
CA ASN A 5 40.72 2.43 42.94
C ASN A 5 39.67 2.09 41.87
N GLN A 6 39.49 2.96 40.88
CA GLN A 6 38.84 2.60 39.63
C GLN A 6 39.87 2.62 38.50
N THR A 7 40.50 1.46 38.31
CA THR A 7 40.96 1.03 37.00
C THR A 7 39.79 0.34 36.31
N THR A 8 39.11 1.04 35.41
CA THR A 8 38.24 0.41 34.42
C THR A 8 38.61 0.96 33.04
N LYS A 9 39.42 0.17 32.34
CA LYS A 9 39.48 0.16 30.87
C LYS A 9 38.06 -0.01 30.35
N ASN A 10 37.50 1.03 29.74
CA ASN A 10 36.41 0.89 28.77
C ASN A 10 36.68 1.85 27.62
N GLN A 11 37.70 1.52 26.82
CA GLN A 11 37.76 1.98 25.43
C GLN A 11 36.64 1.30 24.66
N GLY A 12 35.92 2.09 23.87
CA GLY A 12 34.63 1.76 23.26
C GLY A 12 34.58 0.42 22.56
N LYS A 13 33.62 -0.40 22.98
CA LYS A 13 33.28 -1.69 22.39
C LYS A 13 32.00 -1.56 21.55
N TYR A 14 31.97 -0.65 20.59
CA TYR A 14 30.91 -0.59 19.59
C TYR A 14 31.53 -0.23 18.26
N LEU A 15 31.77 -1.27 17.46
CA LEU A 15 32.00 -1.35 16.02
C LEU A 15 33.02 -2.48 15.83
N SER A 16 32.48 -3.66 15.57
CA SER A 16 33.24 -4.69 14.87
C SER A 16 33.70 -4.07 13.55
N GLN A 17 34.97 -3.64 13.49
CA GLN A 17 35.60 -3.20 12.24
C GLN A 17 35.91 -4.43 11.42
N ASP A 18 34.88 -5.15 10.97
CA ASP A 18 35.07 -6.11 9.90
C ASP A 18 35.42 -5.30 8.64
N PRO A 19 36.68 -5.36 8.16
CA PRO A 19 37.09 -4.55 7.02
C PRO A 19 36.48 -5.07 5.71
N SER A 20 35.80 -6.22 5.73
CA SER A 20 35.20 -6.83 4.53
C SER A 20 33.76 -6.39 4.27
N ASP A 21 33.05 -5.85 5.28
CA ASP A 21 31.66 -5.41 5.16
C ASP A 21 31.57 -3.86 5.05
N PRO A 22 31.36 -3.30 3.84
CA PRO A 22 31.24 -1.86 3.65
C PRO A 22 30.10 -1.24 4.45
N SER A 23 29.03 -1.99 4.75
CA SER A 23 27.95 -1.47 5.60
C SER A 23 28.42 -1.21 7.03
N ARG A 24 29.46 -1.92 7.51
CA ARG A 24 30.00 -1.75 8.87
C ARG A 24 31.13 -0.74 8.93
N TYR A 25 32.07 -0.77 7.98
CA TYR A 25 33.23 0.12 8.04
C TYR A 25 32.98 1.51 7.43
N LEU A 26 32.02 1.67 6.50
CA LEU A 26 31.61 3.00 6.00
C LEU A 26 30.48 3.59 6.84
N ASP A 27 29.54 2.77 7.33
CA ASP A 27 28.38 3.24 8.11
C ASP A 27 27.85 2.22 9.12
N GLY A 28 28.68 1.86 10.10
CA GLY A 28 28.25 0.94 11.16
C GLY A 28 27.20 1.50 12.14
N THR A 29 26.62 2.67 11.86
CA THR A 29 25.55 3.30 12.66
C THR A 29 24.15 2.87 12.24
N ARG A 30 24.00 2.28 11.05
CA ARG A 30 22.71 1.83 10.51
C ARG A 30 22.68 0.31 10.32
N ALA A 31 21.50 -0.26 10.44
CA ALA A 31 21.31 -1.68 10.12
C ALA A 31 21.31 -1.87 8.60
N TYR A 32 22.06 -2.86 8.13
CA TYR A 32 21.98 -3.32 6.75
C TYR A 32 20.95 -4.44 6.62
N VAL A 33 20.07 -4.32 5.63
CA VAL A 33 19.08 -5.33 5.25
C VAL A 33 19.45 -5.81 3.85
N GLN A 34 19.71 -7.11 3.72
CA GLN A 34 20.22 -7.72 2.48
C GLN A 34 19.21 -7.72 1.32
N GLY A 35 17.92 -7.67 1.63
CA GLY A 35 16.85 -7.56 0.64
C GLY A 35 15.51 -7.29 1.31
N SER A 36 14.59 -6.65 0.57
CA SER A 36 13.24 -6.33 1.06
C SER A 36 12.46 -7.57 1.46
N MET A 37 12.71 -8.69 0.78
CA MET A 37 12.07 -10.00 0.99
C MET A 37 13.04 -11.03 1.59
N TRP A 38 14.02 -10.59 2.37
CA TRP A 38 14.96 -11.48 3.06
C TRP A 38 14.43 -11.93 4.43
N ASP A 39 14.97 -13.02 4.97
CA ASP A 39 14.65 -13.65 6.27
C ASP A 39 13.94 -12.74 7.28
N GLY A 40 12.70 -13.12 7.67
CA GLY A 40 11.88 -12.38 8.63
C GLY A 40 10.93 -11.36 8.00
N PHE A 41 11.22 -10.89 6.79
CA PHE A 41 10.30 -10.13 5.94
C PHE A 41 9.57 -11.02 4.93
N ALA A 42 10.18 -12.14 4.53
CA ALA A 42 9.56 -13.20 3.72
C ALA A 42 10.13 -14.59 4.05
N ASP A 43 9.90 -15.58 3.19
CA ASP A 43 10.37 -16.97 3.37
C ASP A 43 11.90 -17.11 3.30
N GLY A 44 12.63 -16.09 2.83
CA GLY A 44 14.10 -16.00 2.86
C GLY A 44 14.85 -17.01 1.97
N LYS A 45 14.17 -18.04 1.48
CA LYS A 45 14.73 -19.15 0.68
C LYS A 45 14.50 -19.02 -0.83
N GLY A 46 14.09 -17.84 -1.30
CA GLY A 46 13.86 -17.55 -2.70
C GLY A 46 12.39 -17.55 -3.15
N ASP A 47 11.44 -17.80 -2.24
CA ASP A 47 10.00 -17.64 -2.50
C ASP A 47 9.56 -16.18 -2.20
N PHE A 48 9.93 -15.28 -3.12
CA PHE A 48 9.74 -13.83 -2.99
C PHE A 48 8.32 -13.41 -3.41
N THR A 49 7.34 -13.58 -2.53
CA THR A 49 5.95 -13.14 -2.78
C THR A 49 5.51 -12.06 -1.80
N ASP A 50 5.37 -10.83 -2.31
CA ASP A 50 4.82 -9.65 -1.64
C ASP A 50 3.45 -9.26 -2.25
N GLY A 51 2.98 -8.05 -1.95
CA GLY A 51 1.65 -7.60 -2.30
C GLY A 51 0.58 -7.99 -1.26
N PRO A 52 -0.71 -8.05 -1.68
CA PRO A 52 -1.21 -7.92 -3.05
C PRO A 52 -1.11 -6.49 -3.63
N TYR A 53 -1.38 -6.35 -4.94
CA TYR A 53 -1.33 -5.08 -5.67
C TYR A 53 -2.64 -4.68 -6.35
N GLU A 54 -3.61 -5.60 -6.40
CA GLU A 54 -4.92 -5.36 -6.95
C GLU A 54 -5.95 -5.13 -5.84
N ILE A 55 -7.16 -4.75 -6.23
CA ILE A 55 -8.26 -4.49 -5.33
C ILE A 55 -8.50 -5.63 -4.33
N GLN A 56 -8.79 -5.26 -3.09
CA GLN A 56 -9.16 -6.18 -2.02
C GLN A 56 -10.55 -5.84 -1.48
N HIS A 57 -11.19 -6.81 -0.86
CA HIS A 57 -12.29 -6.51 0.06
C HIS A 57 -11.72 -5.78 1.29
N PRO A 58 -12.15 -4.56 1.64
CA PRO A 58 -11.57 -3.77 2.74
C PRO A 58 -11.46 -4.54 4.07
N GLU A 59 -12.45 -5.35 4.40
CA GLU A 59 -12.47 -6.19 5.60
C GLU A 59 -11.40 -7.28 5.62
N SER A 60 -10.80 -7.59 4.47
CA SER A 60 -9.72 -8.57 4.38
C SER A 60 -8.45 -8.09 5.08
N PHE A 61 -8.16 -6.78 5.05
CA PHE A 61 -6.98 -6.21 5.69
C PHE A 61 -6.98 -6.39 7.22
N PHE A 62 -8.16 -6.48 7.82
CA PHE A 62 -8.35 -6.68 9.26
C PHE A 62 -8.29 -8.15 9.69
N LYS A 63 -7.99 -9.08 8.78
CA LYS A 63 -7.85 -10.50 9.12
C LYS A 63 -6.41 -10.84 9.44
N ASN A 64 -6.20 -11.51 10.57
CA ASN A 64 -4.87 -12.00 10.95
C ASN A 64 -4.25 -12.94 9.89
N SER A 65 -5.03 -13.56 9.01
CA SER A 65 -4.52 -14.40 7.92
C SER A 65 -4.12 -13.62 6.66
N PHE A 66 -4.33 -12.30 6.59
CA PHE A 66 -4.16 -11.53 5.35
C PHE A 66 -2.71 -11.50 4.86
N TYR A 67 -1.78 -11.20 5.76
CA TYR A 67 -0.35 -11.19 5.48
C TYR A 67 0.39 -12.04 6.51
N LYS A 68 1.34 -12.85 6.04
CA LYS A 68 1.99 -13.89 6.85
C LYS A 68 3.11 -13.35 7.75
N TYR A 69 3.85 -12.35 7.28
CA TYR A 69 5.08 -11.88 7.93
C TYR A 69 4.84 -10.62 8.78
N GLY A 70 5.84 -10.26 9.59
CA GLY A 70 5.73 -9.13 10.53
C GLY A 70 5.83 -7.76 9.85
N PHE A 71 6.66 -7.63 8.81
CA PHE A 71 6.80 -6.38 8.05
C PHE A 71 6.45 -6.67 6.60
N ASN A 72 5.57 -5.87 6.00
CA ASN A 72 5.32 -5.95 4.58
C ASN A 72 6.10 -4.85 3.85
N PRO A 73 7.18 -5.18 3.11
CA PRO A 73 7.99 -4.19 2.42
C PRO A 73 7.30 -3.58 1.20
N GLU A 74 6.22 -4.19 0.72
CA GLU A 74 5.55 -3.73 -0.48
C GLU A 74 4.11 -4.27 -0.59
N VAL A 75 3.12 -3.39 -0.42
CA VAL A 75 1.71 -3.71 -0.68
C VAL A 75 0.99 -2.54 -1.31
N GLY A 76 0.16 -2.81 -2.31
CA GLY A 76 -0.52 -1.78 -3.07
C GLY A 76 -1.99 -2.08 -3.35
N SER A 77 -2.56 -1.26 -4.22
CA SER A 77 -3.91 -1.45 -4.74
C SER A 77 -4.03 -0.78 -6.11
N VAL A 78 -5.27 -0.66 -6.57
CA VAL A 78 -5.71 0.13 -7.73
C VAL A 78 -5.40 1.63 -7.58
N GLY A 79 -5.40 2.37 -8.69
CA GLY A 79 -5.14 3.81 -8.64
C GLY A 79 -5.31 4.52 -9.98
N VAL A 80 -6.52 4.97 -10.27
CA VAL A 80 -6.82 5.89 -11.36
C VAL A 80 -6.75 7.35 -10.85
N PRO A 81 -6.19 8.32 -11.60
CA PRO A 81 -6.18 9.72 -11.22
C PRO A 81 -7.54 10.41 -11.51
N VAL A 82 -7.65 11.70 -11.22
CA VAL A 82 -8.84 12.48 -11.59
C VAL A 82 -8.97 12.59 -13.11
N ALA A 83 -10.20 12.81 -13.60
CA ALA A 83 -10.49 12.88 -15.03
C ALA A 83 -9.69 13.99 -15.75
N ALA A 84 -9.41 15.10 -15.07
CA ALA A 84 -8.57 16.18 -15.59
C ALA A 84 -7.17 15.68 -16.00
N THR A 85 -6.54 14.84 -15.18
CA THR A 85 -5.23 14.24 -15.49
C THR A 85 -5.32 13.29 -16.67
N ILE A 86 -6.37 12.47 -16.77
CA ILE A 86 -6.60 11.62 -17.95
C ILE A 86 -6.70 12.50 -19.21
N ARG A 87 -7.50 13.57 -19.19
CA ARG A 87 -7.65 14.48 -20.33
C ARG A 87 -6.36 15.22 -20.70
N ALA A 88 -5.52 15.52 -19.71
CA ALA A 88 -4.24 16.21 -19.93
C ALA A 88 -3.15 15.29 -20.48
N THR A 89 -3.21 13.99 -20.19
CA THR A 89 -2.13 13.04 -20.45
C THR A 89 -2.45 11.97 -21.50
N MET A 90 -3.73 11.81 -21.87
CA MET A 90 -4.21 10.83 -22.84
C MET A 90 -4.99 11.52 -23.96
N PRO A 91 -4.89 11.02 -25.20
CA PRO A 91 -5.67 11.56 -26.32
C PRO A 91 -7.17 11.24 -26.13
N PRO A 92 -8.08 11.93 -26.86
CA PRO A 92 -9.53 11.77 -26.69
C PRO A 92 -10.06 10.34 -26.77
N GLU A 93 -9.41 9.48 -27.56
CA GLU A 93 -9.74 8.06 -27.68
C GLU A 93 -9.53 7.30 -26.35
N GLY A 94 -8.65 7.81 -25.48
CA GLY A 94 -8.39 7.27 -24.15
C GLY A 94 -9.39 7.76 -23.10
N TRP A 95 -10.33 8.64 -23.44
CA TRP A 95 -11.30 9.17 -22.47
C TRP A 95 -12.51 8.25 -22.26
N SER A 96 -12.67 7.21 -23.07
CA SER A 96 -13.69 6.19 -22.87
C SER A 96 -13.31 5.29 -21.70
N ILE A 97 -14.18 5.23 -20.69
CA ILE A 97 -14.01 4.35 -19.52
C ILE A 97 -14.06 2.86 -19.93
N PRO A 98 -13.59 1.94 -19.05
CA PRO A 98 -13.73 0.51 -19.28
C PRO A 98 -15.20 0.12 -19.49
N ILE A 99 -15.43 -0.91 -20.31
CA ILE A 99 -16.75 -1.53 -20.46
C ILE A 99 -16.97 -2.49 -19.30
N PHE A 100 -18.11 -2.37 -18.63
CA PHE A 100 -18.50 -3.23 -17.52
C PHE A 100 -19.34 -4.41 -18.04
N LYS A 101 -18.81 -5.62 -17.95
CA LYS A 101 -19.51 -6.85 -18.35
C LYS A 101 -19.84 -7.69 -17.11
N LYS A 102 -21.13 -7.83 -16.83
CA LYS A 102 -21.60 -8.64 -15.72
C LYS A 102 -21.70 -10.11 -16.09
N GLY A 103 -20.93 -10.95 -15.39
CA GLY A 103 -21.00 -12.40 -15.46
C GLY A 103 -22.21 -12.99 -14.72
N ILE A 104 -22.48 -14.27 -14.97
CA ILE A 104 -23.58 -15.02 -14.32
C ILE A 104 -23.35 -15.17 -12.81
N ASP A 105 -22.08 -15.23 -12.40
CA ASP A 105 -21.63 -15.29 -11.01
C ASP A 105 -21.67 -13.93 -10.29
N GLY A 106 -22.09 -12.86 -10.98
CA GLY A 106 -22.13 -11.51 -10.44
C GLY A 106 -20.78 -10.78 -10.45
N TYR A 107 -19.70 -11.43 -10.93
CA TYR A 107 -18.43 -10.75 -11.19
C TYR A 107 -18.62 -9.73 -12.32
N ILE A 108 -18.00 -8.56 -12.17
CA ILE A 108 -18.00 -7.52 -13.18
C ILE A 108 -16.60 -7.46 -13.77
N GLU A 109 -16.50 -7.86 -15.03
CA GLU A 109 -15.29 -7.69 -15.81
C GLU A 109 -15.24 -6.26 -16.35
N GLU A 110 -14.21 -5.53 -15.97
CA GLU A 110 -13.90 -4.23 -16.56
C GLU A 110 -12.95 -4.44 -17.75
N VAL A 111 -13.43 -4.13 -18.95
CA VAL A 111 -12.67 -4.28 -20.19
C VAL A 111 -12.15 -2.89 -20.61
N PRO A 112 -10.87 -2.58 -20.35
CA PRO A 112 -10.29 -1.30 -20.72
C PRO A 112 -10.18 -1.12 -22.24
N ASN A 113 -10.04 0.14 -22.67
CA ASN A 113 -9.61 0.43 -24.04
C ASN A 113 -8.08 0.21 -24.18
N PRO A 114 -7.54 0.12 -25.42
CA PRO A 114 -6.11 -0.13 -25.64
C PRO A 114 -5.15 0.89 -25.01
N ILE A 115 -5.59 2.15 -24.81
CA ILE A 115 -4.78 3.19 -24.17
C ILE A 115 -4.69 2.93 -22.67
N TRP A 116 -5.79 2.53 -22.03
CA TRP A 116 -5.80 2.17 -20.60
C TRP A 116 -4.95 0.91 -20.34
N ASP A 117 -5.02 -0.07 -21.23
CA ASP A 117 -4.13 -1.24 -21.21
C ASP A 117 -2.65 -0.84 -21.34
N TYR A 118 -2.35 0.07 -22.27
CA TYR A 118 -1.01 0.62 -22.43
C TYR A 118 -0.52 1.28 -21.14
N HIS A 119 -1.37 2.10 -20.50
CA HIS A 119 -1.11 2.73 -19.21
C HIS A 119 -1.25 1.78 -18.00
N LYS A 120 -1.35 0.46 -18.24
CA LYS A 120 -1.34 -0.61 -17.23
C LYS A 120 -2.49 -0.53 -16.23
N TYR A 121 -3.69 -0.19 -16.68
CA TYR A 121 -4.90 -0.18 -15.87
C TYR A 121 -5.06 -1.46 -15.02
N ILE A 122 -5.32 -1.29 -13.71
CA ILE A 122 -5.77 -2.37 -12.83
C ILE A 122 -7.26 -2.17 -12.55
N PRO A 123 -8.12 -3.16 -12.85
CA PRO A 123 -9.54 -3.13 -12.51
C PRO A 123 -9.83 -2.99 -11.01
N TYR A 124 -10.97 -2.38 -10.70
CA TYR A 124 -11.60 -2.32 -9.39
C TYR A 124 -12.43 -3.59 -9.08
N SER A 125 -12.23 -4.67 -9.85
CA SER A 125 -12.65 -6.04 -9.58
C SER A 125 -11.46 -7.01 -9.65
N LYS A 126 -11.60 -8.21 -9.08
CA LYS A 126 -10.59 -9.27 -9.13
C LYS A 126 -11.26 -10.65 -9.27
N PRO A 127 -11.04 -11.39 -10.37
CA PRO A 127 -11.64 -12.71 -10.58
C PRO A 127 -11.47 -13.63 -9.38
N GLY A 128 -12.57 -14.26 -8.96
CA GLY A 128 -12.58 -15.20 -7.83
C GLY A 128 -12.30 -14.58 -6.44
N LYS A 129 -12.18 -13.25 -6.33
CA LYS A 129 -11.92 -12.57 -5.05
C LYS A 129 -12.83 -11.38 -4.79
N VAL A 130 -12.85 -10.39 -5.69
CA VAL A 130 -13.63 -9.15 -5.54
C VAL A 130 -14.54 -9.03 -6.74
N HIS A 131 -15.85 -9.13 -6.53
CA HIS A 131 -16.83 -9.11 -7.64
C HIS A 131 -16.81 -7.77 -8.39
N ASP A 132 -16.76 -6.67 -7.64
CA ASP A 132 -16.74 -5.28 -8.10
C ASP A 132 -16.54 -4.34 -6.90
N GLN A 133 -16.06 -3.12 -7.15
CA GLN A 133 -16.11 -2.01 -6.20
C GLN A 133 -16.70 -0.72 -6.80
N ILE A 134 -16.80 -0.58 -8.13
CA ILE A 134 -17.24 0.65 -8.80
C ILE A 134 -18.77 0.76 -8.81
N GLU A 135 -19.47 -0.30 -9.23
CA GLU A 135 -20.94 -0.32 -9.28
C GLU A 135 -21.59 -0.33 -7.89
N LEU A 136 -20.83 -0.53 -6.80
CA LEU A 136 -21.29 -0.23 -5.43
C LEU A 136 -21.74 1.23 -5.27
N TYR A 137 -21.20 2.14 -6.09
CA TYR A 137 -21.56 3.55 -6.16
C TYR A 137 -22.47 3.86 -7.36
N GLY A 138 -22.99 2.84 -8.03
CA GLY A 138 -23.79 2.92 -9.25
C GLY A 138 -22.96 2.89 -10.53
N HIS A 139 -23.58 2.45 -11.63
CA HIS A 139 -22.92 2.30 -12.93
C HIS A 139 -22.34 3.65 -13.42
N PRO A 140 -21.06 3.72 -13.83
CA PRO A 140 -20.44 4.96 -14.28
C PRO A 140 -20.98 5.40 -15.64
N LYS A 141 -21.41 6.67 -15.74
CA LYS A 141 -22.00 7.21 -16.98
C LYS A 141 -20.97 7.80 -17.96
N ASP A 142 -19.85 8.31 -17.43
CA ASP A 142 -18.81 9.00 -18.17
C ASP A 142 -17.47 8.95 -17.41
N LEU A 143 -16.43 9.58 -17.99
CA LEU A 143 -15.09 9.62 -17.41
C LEU A 143 -15.05 10.30 -16.03
N ASP A 144 -15.78 11.40 -15.88
CA ASP A 144 -15.79 12.19 -14.65
C ASP A 144 -16.42 11.38 -13.52
N ASP A 145 -17.57 10.74 -13.77
CA ASP A 145 -18.26 9.87 -12.82
C ASP A 145 -17.46 8.60 -12.47
N PHE A 146 -16.80 7.97 -13.45
CA PHE A 146 -15.90 6.84 -13.19
C PHE A 146 -14.72 7.26 -12.31
N CYS A 147 -14.03 8.36 -12.66
CA CYS A 147 -12.88 8.83 -11.90
C CYS A 147 -13.26 9.26 -10.48
N GLU A 148 -14.42 9.87 -10.29
CA GLU A 148 -14.93 10.23 -8.96
C GLU A 148 -15.17 8.98 -8.10
N LYS A 149 -15.85 7.97 -8.64
CA LYS A 149 -16.06 6.68 -7.95
C LYS A 149 -14.74 5.97 -7.66
N ALA A 150 -13.81 5.98 -8.61
CA ALA A 150 -12.46 5.46 -8.43
C ALA A 150 -11.72 6.18 -7.29
N GLN A 151 -11.85 7.52 -7.16
CA GLN A 151 -11.29 8.25 -6.02
C GLN A 151 -11.90 7.79 -4.69
N LEU A 152 -13.22 7.62 -4.61
CA LEU A 152 -13.88 7.12 -3.38
C LEU A 152 -13.33 5.75 -2.98
N ILE A 153 -13.16 4.85 -3.95
CA ILE A 153 -12.62 3.51 -3.68
C ILE A 153 -11.15 3.58 -3.30
N ASN A 154 -10.33 4.40 -3.98
CA ASN A 154 -8.93 4.61 -3.60
C ASN A 154 -8.85 5.07 -2.14
N TYR A 155 -9.66 6.04 -1.72
CA TYR A 155 -9.72 6.49 -0.33
C TYR A 155 -10.01 5.32 0.62
N VAL A 156 -11.07 4.54 0.36
CA VAL A 156 -11.48 3.43 1.23
C VAL A 156 -10.42 2.32 1.26
N GLN A 157 -9.88 1.92 0.12
CA GLN A 157 -8.89 0.84 0.01
C GLN A 157 -7.62 1.18 0.79
N TYR A 158 -7.06 2.37 0.55
CA TYR A 158 -5.80 2.77 1.16
C TYR A 158 -5.95 3.10 2.65
N ARG A 159 -7.10 3.65 3.06
CA ARG A 159 -7.43 3.81 4.48
C ARG A 159 -7.55 2.46 5.18
N ALA A 160 -8.38 1.56 4.67
CA ALA A 160 -8.61 0.24 5.27
C ALA A 160 -7.34 -0.63 5.29
N LEU A 161 -6.47 -0.50 4.28
CA LEU A 161 -5.16 -1.15 4.27
C LEU A 161 -4.34 -0.69 5.48
N LEU A 162 -4.13 0.61 5.68
CA LEU A 162 -3.34 1.08 6.83
C LEU A 162 -4.03 0.78 8.17
N GLU A 163 -5.34 1.02 8.29
CA GLU A 163 -6.12 0.71 9.50
C GLU A 163 -6.01 -0.79 9.86
N GLY A 164 -6.08 -1.69 8.87
CA GLY A 164 -5.92 -3.12 9.09
C GLY A 164 -4.53 -3.49 9.60
N TRP A 165 -3.47 -2.82 9.14
CA TRP A 165 -2.13 -3.03 9.69
C TRP A 165 -1.97 -2.46 11.11
N THR A 166 -2.53 -1.29 11.36
CA THR A 166 -2.43 -0.65 12.68
C THR A 166 -3.22 -1.41 13.75
N SER A 167 -4.33 -2.08 13.40
CA SER A 167 -5.07 -2.99 14.30
C SER A 167 -4.20 -4.09 14.91
N PHE A 168 -3.12 -4.50 14.22
CA PHE A 168 -2.20 -5.54 14.70
C PHE A 168 -0.78 -5.03 14.92
N MET A 169 -0.58 -3.71 14.98
CA MET A 169 0.74 -3.13 15.19
C MET A 169 1.30 -3.58 16.55
N TRP A 170 2.57 -3.98 16.57
CA TRP A 170 3.31 -4.48 17.74
C TRP A 170 2.81 -5.77 18.39
N THR A 171 1.65 -6.29 17.98
CA THR A 171 1.17 -7.64 18.36
C THR A 171 1.50 -8.67 17.30
N LYS A 172 1.52 -8.26 16.02
CA LYS A 172 1.97 -9.06 14.90
C LYS A 172 2.79 -8.27 13.89
N PHE A 173 2.29 -7.10 13.48
CA PHE A 173 2.95 -6.30 12.47
C PHE A 173 3.95 -5.34 13.09
N THR A 174 5.06 -5.11 12.39
CA THR A 174 6.10 -4.14 12.76
C THR A 174 6.17 -2.97 11.78
N GLY A 175 5.48 -3.06 10.65
CA GLY A 175 5.37 -1.99 9.67
C GLY A 175 4.85 -2.46 8.31
N VAL A 176 4.55 -1.47 7.46
CA VAL A 176 4.10 -1.66 6.09
C VAL A 176 4.59 -0.50 5.22
N LEU A 177 4.96 -0.80 3.98
CA LEU A 177 5.25 0.20 2.97
C LEU A 177 4.27 0.07 1.81
N ILE A 178 3.68 1.20 1.43
CA ILE A 178 2.70 1.25 0.36
C ILE A 178 3.40 1.28 -0.99
N TRP A 179 2.95 0.41 -1.90
CA TRP A 179 3.15 0.49 -3.33
C TRP A 179 1.96 1.21 -3.99
N LYS A 180 2.11 2.45 -4.42
CA LYS A 180 3.31 3.29 -4.25
C LYS A 180 2.93 4.74 -4.14
N THR A 181 3.90 5.57 -3.83
CA THR A 181 3.70 7.02 -3.73
C THR A 181 3.40 7.64 -5.09
N GLN A 182 4.14 7.31 -6.15
CA GLN A 182 3.89 7.82 -7.51
C GLN A 182 4.27 6.83 -8.61
N ASN A 183 3.63 6.95 -9.77
CA ASN A 183 4.07 6.26 -10.98
C ASN A 183 5.25 7.00 -11.65
N PRO A 184 6.21 6.30 -12.29
CA PRO A 184 7.31 6.95 -13.01
C PRO A 184 6.85 7.59 -14.34
N TRP A 185 5.58 7.43 -14.70
CA TRP A 185 4.93 7.86 -15.94
C TRP A 185 3.41 7.90 -15.69
N THR A 186 2.60 8.16 -16.71
CA THR A 186 1.13 8.31 -16.63
C THR A 186 0.39 6.97 -16.45
N GLY A 187 0.84 6.14 -15.51
CA GLY A 187 0.27 4.82 -15.23
C GLY A 187 -1.06 4.90 -14.48
N LEU A 188 -1.96 3.95 -14.76
CA LEU A 188 -3.26 3.77 -14.11
C LEU A 188 -3.20 2.62 -13.08
N ARG A 189 -2.22 2.71 -12.18
CA ARG A 189 -1.97 1.76 -11.07
C ARG A 189 -1.81 2.52 -9.76
N GLY A 190 -1.89 1.81 -8.64
CA GLY A 190 -1.76 2.36 -7.29
C GLY A 190 -0.74 3.48 -7.15
N GLN A 191 -1.22 4.66 -6.73
CA GLN A 191 -0.45 5.89 -6.62
C GLN A 191 -1.13 6.88 -5.65
N PHE A 192 -0.33 7.63 -4.89
CA PHE A 192 -0.78 8.75 -4.06
C PHE A 192 -0.70 10.08 -4.80
N TYR A 193 0.28 10.22 -5.68
CA TYR A 193 0.46 11.35 -6.56
C TYR A 193 0.40 10.87 -7.99
N ASP A 194 -0.41 11.54 -8.81
CA ASP A 194 -0.42 11.27 -10.23
C ASP A 194 0.78 11.89 -10.95
N HIS A 195 0.85 11.71 -12.27
CA HIS A 195 1.98 12.20 -13.07
C HIS A 195 2.13 13.72 -13.06
N LEU A 196 1.04 14.46 -12.81
CA LEU A 196 1.03 15.92 -12.69
C LEU A 196 1.17 16.38 -11.24
N GLN A 197 1.50 15.45 -10.33
CA GLN A 197 1.67 15.66 -8.89
C GLN A 197 0.38 16.00 -8.15
N ASP A 198 -0.79 15.77 -8.76
CA ASP A 198 -2.05 15.92 -8.05
C ASP A 198 -2.22 14.79 -7.04
N GLN A 199 -2.81 15.12 -5.88
CA GLN A 199 -3.01 14.18 -4.79
C GLN A 199 -4.26 13.34 -5.06
N THR A 200 -4.08 12.03 -5.21
CA THR A 200 -5.22 11.12 -5.32
C THR A 200 -5.91 10.96 -3.97
N ALA A 201 -7.15 10.49 -3.99
CA ALA A 201 -7.87 10.19 -2.75
C ALA A 201 -7.22 9.05 -1.94
N GLY A 202 -6.37 8.23 -2.55
CA GLY A 202 -5.53 7.26 -1.84
C GLY A 202 -4.55 7.92 -0.87
N PHE A 203 -3.96 9.06 -1.26
CA PHE A 203 -3.13 9.88 -0.37
C PHE A 203 -3.91 10.31 0.87
N TYR A 204 -5.14 10.83 0.67
CA TYR A 204 -5.98 11.28 1.77
C TYR A 204 -6.49 10.13 2.64
N GLY A 205 -6.77 8.97 2.06
CA GLY A 205 -7.12 7.76 2.81
C GLY A 205 -6.00 7.33 3.75
N CYS A 206 -4.76 7.26 3.24
CA CYS A 206 -3.61 6.95 4.08
C CYS A 206 -3.32 8.04 5.13
N ARG A 207 -3.46 9.32 4.77
CA ARG A 207 -3.28 10.43 5.71
C ARG A 207 -4.28 10.35 6.88
N CYS A 208 -5.53 9.97 6.61
CA CYS A 208 -6.55 9.76 7.63
C CYS A 208 -6.18 8.60 8.56
N ALA A 209 -5.81 7.43 8.00
CA ALA A 209 -5.42 6.27 8.81
C ALA A 209 -4.12 6.47 9.62
N ALA A 210 -3.31 7.47 9.27
CA ALA A 210 -2.03 7.79 9.91
C ALA A 210 -2.12 8.98 10.88
N GLU A 211 -3.33 9.38 11.31
CA GLU A 211 -3.49 10.39 12.36
C GLU A 211 -2.75 9.96 13.65
N PRO A 212 -2.07 10.88 14.37
CA PRO A 212 -1.31 10.53 15.58
C PRO A 212 -2.15 9.87 16.68
N ILE A 213 -3.42 10.29 16.79
CA ILE A 213 -4.46 9.65 17.60
C ILE A 213 -5.61 9.40 16.65
N HIS A 214 -5.88 8.12 16.36
CA HIS A 214 -6.81 7.72 15.32
C HIS A 214 -7.89 6.80 15.87
N VAL A 215 -9.14 7.02 15.45
CA VAL A 215 -10.28 6.16 15.78
C VAL A 215 -10.73 5.47 14.50
N GLN A 216 -10.78 4.14 14.52
CA GLN A 216 -11.13 3.33 13.36
C GLN A 216 -12.16 2.25 13.71
N LEU A 217 -12.89 1.78 12.70
CA LEU A 217 -13.76 0.62 12.81
C LEU A 217 -13.03 -0.59 12.24
N ASN A 218 -12.81 -1.61 13.07
CA ASN A 218 -12.26 -2.87 12.60
C ASN A 218 -13.30 -3.60 11.72
N LEU A 219 -13.11 -3.62 10.41
CA LEU A 219 -14.12 -4.13 9.48
C LEU A 219 -14.32 -5.66 9.55
N ALA A 220 -13.43 -6.41 10.21
CA ALA A 220 -13.61 -7.84 10.40
C ALA A 220 -14.41 -8.18 11.67
N SER A 221 -14.30 -7.38 12.73
CA SER A 221 -14.94 -7.64 14.03
C SER A 221 -16.04 -6.65 14.41
N TYR A 222 -16.13 -5.52 13.72
CA TYR A 222 -16.97 -4.36 14.03
C TYR A 222 -16.67 -3.69 15.38
N ASN A 223 -15.49 -3.93 15.96
CA ASN A 223 -15.03 -3.20 17.12
C ASN A 223 -14.56 -1.79 16.74
N ILE A 224 -14.81 -0.83 17.64
CA ILE A 224 -14.19 0.50 17.56
C ILE A 224 -12.82 0.42 18.23
N GLU A 225 -11.79 0.82 17.51
CA GLU A 225 -10.40 0.82 17.98
C GLU A 225 -9.90 2.25 18.09
N VAL A 226 -9.10 2.53 19.13
CA VAL A 226 -8.39 3.79 19.30
C VAL A 226 -6.90 3.49 19.30
N LEU A 227 -6.18 4.13 18.40
CA LEU A 227 -4.75 3.93 18.20
C LEU A 227 -4.00 5.21 18.54
N SER A 228 -2.82 5.05 19.14
CA SER A 228 -1.92 6.15 19.48
C SER A 228 -0.53 5.86 18.92
N ALA A 229 -0.03 6.74 18.06
CA ALA A 229 1.30 6.69 17.49
C ALA A 229 2.27 7.70 18.13
N THR A 230 1.84 8.37 19.21
CA THR A 230 2.63 9.33 20.00
C THR A 230 3.43 8.68 21.12
#